data_AF-A0A1Q8JMD0-F1
#
_entry.id   AF-A0A1Q8JMD0-F1
#
_cell.length_a   1.000
_cell.length_b   1.000
_cell.length_c   1.000
_cell.angle_alpha   90.00
_cell.angle_beta   90.00
_cell.angle_gamma   90.00
#
_symmetry.space_group_name_H-M   'P 1'
#
loop_
_entity.id
_entity.type
_entity.pdbx_description
1 polymer ?
#
loop_
_entity_poly.entity_id
_entity_poly.type
_entity_poly.pdbx_seq_one_letter_code
_entity_poly.pdbx_strand_id
1 'polypeptide(L)'
;MAPRDDRHGYDQFDEEDSPTYGGDRWAEGGFGDDEEPEAGTERSEDSERSEQSEEDGSDEDRSDTAAADEAAETPEKDAQEAVIAAVLDEIRGGDTPDVVPAQSTVTGYAEFLAVDAALDRRWPESVMEPSLERMQTLCDALGEPQRGYPVVHLTGTNGKTSTSRMIDALLTEVGLRTGRYTSPHLQRATERINLDNRPVTPEHYVATYREVEPVVELVDAKRGDAPALSKFEVLTAMAFASFSDAPVEAAVIEVGLGGRWDATNVADADVAVILPIGVDHAEYLGNDVLDIAREKAGIIKEGSVAVLAAQDKEVAEVLIERCAEVGAQVAREGAEFGVRERELAVGGQRLELQGLSGRYDEIFLPLHGEHQASNAAVALAAAEALVGAGTAQPLDPEAVRAAFASVRSPGRLEPVQGGPDTPTVLLDAAHNPAGATALATALTGEFRFTRLVGVLAVLQGKDARGILEGLEPVLHEVVVTTNSSPRAMDADELGALAAEVFGSDRVSVEPSLQAAVEQAGEIAEEAGGSGVGVVVTGSVVTAGEVRSLFGREPE
;
A
#
# COMPACT_ATOMS: atom_id res chain seq x y z
N MET A 1 -56.41 41.60 23.32
CA MET A 1 -56.40 42.59 22.23
C MET A 1 -55.53 42.02 21.13
N ALA A 2 -56.09 41.84 19.94
CA ALA A 2 -55.42 41.40 18.71
C ALA A 2 -55.77 42.46 17.63
N PRO A 3 -55.38 42.35 16.34
CA PRO A 3 -54.54 41.35 15.65
C PRO A 3 -53.33 42.07 14.98
N ARG A 4 -52.63 41.68 13.90
CA ARG A 4 -52.76 40.68 12.79
C ARG A 4 -51.34 40.13 12.48
N ASP A 5 -51.08 38.90 12.04
CA ASP A 5 -51.79 37.97 11.12
C ASP A 5 -51.72 38.39 9.64
N ASP A 6 -50.87 37.72 8.87
CA ASP A 6 -51.31 37.20 7.57
C ASP A 6 -50.58 35.88 7.30
N ARG A 7 -51.34 34.92 6.77
CA ARG A 7 -50.93 33.54 6.45
C ARG A 7 -50.97 33.36 4.93
N HIS A 8 -50.36 32.30 4.42
CA HIS A 8 -50.75 31.41 3.30
C HIS A 8 -49.65 30.33 3.23
N GLY A 9 -49.89 29.04 3.02
CA GLY A 9 -51.14 28.30 2.80
C GLY A 9 -50.99 27.32 1.62
N TYR A 10 -51.62 26.13 1.72
CA TYR A 10 -51.67 25.06 0.70
C TYR A 10 -50.40 24.20 0.53
N ASP A 11 -50.48 22.86 0.38
CA ASP A 11 -51.59 21.96 0.79
C ASP A 11 -51.10 20.53 1.06
N GLN A 12 -52.00 19.68 1.58
CA GLN A 12 -51.84 18.23 1.62
C GLN A 12 -52.19 17.59 0.27
N PHE A 13 -51.71 16.37 0.01
CA PHE A 13 -52.30 15.45 -0.96
C PHE A 13 -52.25 14.01 -0.43
N ASP A 14 -53.28 13.23 -0.76
CA ASP A 14 -53.66 12.01 -0.05
C ASP A 14 -53.00 10.71 -0.55
N GLU A 15 -53.17 9.65 0.24
CA GLU A 15 -53.06 8.27 -0.21
C GLU A 15 -54.24 7.93 -1.15
N GLU A 16 -53.97 7.53 -2.40
CA GLU A 16 -54.75 6.55 -3.22
C GLU A 16 -54.28 6.58 -4.70
N ASP A 17 -53.39 5.66 -5.09
CA ASP A 17 -53.68 4.73 -6.20
C ASP A 17 -52.57 3.65 -6.37
N SER A 18 -52.92 2.46 -6.83
CA SER A 18 -51.99 1.35 -7.07
C SER A 18 -52.19 0.71 -8.46
N PRO A 19 -51.16 0.64 -9.32
CA PRO A 19 -51.18 -0.19 -10.51
C PRO A 19 -50.56 -1.57 -10.23
N THR A 20 -51.39 -2.56 -9.91
CA THR A 20 -50.94 -3.97 -9.85
C THR A 20 -50.63 -4.51 -11.24
N TYR A 21 -49.48 -5.18 -11.40
CA TYR A 21 -49.25 -6.11 -12.51
C TYR A 21 -48.51 -7.36 -12.02
N GLY A 22 -49.10 -8.54 -12.24
CA GLY A 22 -48.39 -9.82 -12.15
C GLY A 22 -47.95 -10.29 -13.56
N GLY A 23 -47.16 -11.36 -13.68
CA GLY A 23 -46.63 -12.23 -12.63
C GLY A 23 -46.16 -13.59 -13.20
N ASP A 24 -46.09 -14.59 -12.32
CA ASP A 24 -45.92 -16.03 -12.57
C ASP A 24 -44.58 -16.59 -13.08
N ARG A 25 -44.20 -17.73 -12.46
CA ARG A 25 -43.09 -18.68 -12.74
C ARG A 25 -41.71 -18.17 -12.30
N TRP A 26 -40.87 -19.00 -11.67
CA TRP A 26 -40.80 -20.48 -11.73
C TRP A 26 -41.11 -21.19 -10.39
N ALA A 27 -41.18 -22.52 -10.44
CA ALA A 27 -41.49 -23.38 -9.29
C ALA A 27 -40.55 -24.60 -9.19
N GLU A 28 -40.32 -25.03 -7.95
CA GLU A 28 -39.99 -26.37 -7.44
C GLU A 28 -39.24 -27.39 -8.33
N GLY A 29 -38.06 -27.82 -7.85
CA GLY A 29 -37.39 -29.08 -8.23
C GLY A 29 -35.91 -29.12 -7.83
N GLY A 30 -35.36 -30.18 -7.20
CA GLY A 30 -36.01 -31.33 -6.55
C GLY A 30 -35.29 -32.67 -6.74
N PHE A 31 -34.27 -32.95 -5.92
CA PHE A 31 -33.56 -34.23 -5.74
C PHE A 31 -32.76 -34.80 -6.93
N GLY A 32 -31.66 -35.52 -6.61
CA GLY A 32 -30.82 -36.24 -7.58
C GLY A 32 -29.41 -36.52 -7.07
N ASP A 33 -29.27 -37.52 -6.20
CA ASP A 33 -27.98 -38.13 -5.84
C ASP A 33 -27.52 -39.15 -6.93
N ASP A 34 -26.37 -39.79 -6.65
CA ASP A 34 -25.88 -41.08 -7.17
C ASP A 34 -24.80 -41.11 -8.30
N GLU A 35 -23.58 -41.41 -7.82
CA GLU A 35 -22.61 -42.42 -8.29
C GLU A 35 -21.91 -42.33 -9.68
N GLU A 36 -20.57 -42.35 -9.62
CA GLU A 36 -19.67 -42.82 -10.70
C GLU A 36 -19.83 -44.33 -10.95
N PRO A 37 -19.28 -44.85 -12.06
CA PRO A 37 -18.23 -45.87 -11.84
C PRO A 37 -17.03 -45.81 -12.79
N GLU A 38 -15.92 -46.42 -12.35
CA GLU A 38 -14.63 -46.47 -13.03
C GLU A 38 -14.54 -47.48 -14.22
N ALA A 39 -13.41 -47.35 -14.94
CA ALA A 39 -12.57 -48.41 -15.49
C ALA A 39 -12.96 -49.13 -16.81
N GLY A 40 -11.95 -49.27 -17.68
CA GLY A 40 -11.98 -50.08 -18.90
C GLY A 40 -10.66 -49.97 -19.68
N THR A 41 -9.77 -50.97 -19.56
CA THR A 41 -8.42 -50.97 -20.13
C THR A 41 -8.19 -52.19 -21.02
N GLU A 42 -7.73 -51.99 -22.27
CA GLU A 42 -6.99 -52.92 -23.18
C GLU A 42 -6.88 -52.19 -24.56
N ARG A 43 -5.77 -52.12 -25.32
CA ARG A 43 -4.81 -53.13 -25.86
C ARG A 43 -5.49 -54.16 -26.81
N SER A 44 -4.92 -54.53 -27.96
CA SER A 44 -3.63 -54.23 -28.61
C SER A 44 -3.67 -54.56 -30.13
N GLU A 45 -2.59 -54.22 -30.88
CA GLU A 45 -2.16 -54.88 -32.15
C GLU A 45 -3.17 -54.80 -33.35
N ASP A 46 -2.92 -55.14 -34.62
CA ASP A 46 -1.71 -55.45 -35.46
C ASP A 46 -2.11 -55.27 -36.95
N SER A 47 -1.25 -55.18 -37.99
CA SER A 47 0.15 -54.70 -38.17
C SER A 47 0.49 -54.70 -39.69
N GLU A 48 1.68 -54.21 -40.08
CA GLU A 48 2.35 -54.48 -41.38
C GLU A 48 1.65 -53.94 -42.68
N ARG A 49 2.25 -53.79 -43.87
CA ARG A 49 3.59 -54.05 -44.48
C ARG A 49 3.77 -53.12 -45.71
N SER A 50 4.85 -52.34 -45.86
CA SER A 50 6.16 -52.63 -46.50
C SER A 50 6.27 -52.44 -48.04
N GLU A 51 7.23 -51.59 -48.45
CA GLU A 51 8.24 -51.84 -49.52
C GLU A 51 7.79 -51.99 -51.01
N GLN A 52 8.62 -51.78 -52.05
CA GLN A 52 10.08 -51.46 -52.23
C GLN A 52 10.20 -50.23 -53.20
N SER A 53 11.28 -49.40 -53.24
CA SER A 53 12.70 -49.63 -53.64
C SER A 53 12.88 -49.94 -55.14
N GLU A 54 13.99 -49.65 -55.85
CA GLU A 54 15.27 -48.94 -55.55
C GLU A 54 15.36 -47.67 -56.44
N GLU A 55 16.42 -47.02 -56.96
CA GLU A 55 17.92 -47.03 -57.07
C GLU A 55 18.24 -45.56 -57.54
N ASP A 56 19.38 -44.85 -57.45
CA ASP A 56 20.79 -44.94 -56.97
C ASP A 56 21.25 -43.46 -56.71
N GLY A 57 22.43 -43.16 -56.11
CA GLY A 57 22.88 -41.75 -55.99
C GLY A 57 24.12 -41.32 -55.18
N SER A 58 25.04 -42.22 -54.80
CA SER A 58 26.39 -41.95 -54.22
C SER A 58 26.55 -41.04 -52.97
N ASP A 59 26.95 -41.67 -51.86
CA ASP A 59 28.08 -41.35 -50.94
C ASP A 59 28.49 -39.90 -50.62
N GLU A 60 28.50 -39.54 -49.33
CA GLU A 60 29.75 -39.27 -48.59
C GLU A 60 29.56 -39.41 -47.05
N ASP A 61 30.67 -39.42 -46.31
CA ASP A 61 30.86 -40.01 -44.97
C ASP A 61 29.92 -39.58 -43.80
N ARG A 62 29.65 -40.53 -42.89
CA ARG A 62 29.23 -40.28 -41.50
C ARG A 62 29.87 -41.30 -40.55
N SER A 63 30.52 -40.81 -39.50
CA SER A 63 30.74 -41.56 -38.25
C SER A 63 30.64 -40.61 -37.04
N ASP A 64 30.15 -41.12 -35.92
CA ASP A 64 29.64 -40.30 -34.82
C ASP A 64 30.71 -39.68 -33.91
N THR A 65 30.38 -38.52 -33.36
CA THR A 65 30.38 -38.34 -31.90
C THR A 65 29.30 -37.33 -31.48
N ALA A 66 28.71 -37.53 -30.31
CA ALA A 66 27.58 -36.73 -29.83
C ALA A 66 28.01 -35.31 -29.45
N ALA A 67 27.19 -34.32 -29.84
CA ALA A 67 27.19 -33.01 -29.20
C ALA A 67 26.36 -33.07 -27.91
N ALA A 68 26.83 -32.43 -26.85
CA ALA A 68 26.01 -32.17 -25.67
C ALA A 68 25.11 -30.96 -25.95
N ASP A 69 23.84 -31.05 -25.56
CA ASP A 69 22.87 -29.96 -25.68
C ASP A 69 22.94 -29.10 -24.40
N GLU A 70 24.09 -28.45 -24.20
CA GLU A 70 24.26 -27.46 -23.12
C GLU A 70 23.55 -26.16 -23.54
N ALA A 71 22.32 -26.00 -23.07
CA ALA A 71 21.59 -24.75 -23.19
C ALA A 71 22.39 -23.63 -22.49
N ALA A 72 22.78 -22.60 -23.23
CA ALA A 72 23.59 -21.51 -22.71
C ALA A 72 22.76 -20.66 -21.73
N GLU A 73 23.07 -20.75 -20.44
CA GLU A 73 22.40 -19.99 -19.39
C GLU A 73 22.79 -18.50 -19.45
N THR A 74 21.90 -17.63 -18.98
CA THR A 74 22.08 -16.17 -19.12
C THR A 74 22.96 -15.60 -17.99
N PRO A 75 23.77 -14.55 -18.25
CA PRO A 75 24.64 -13.96 -17.21
C PRO A 75 23.88 -13.39 -16.00
N GLU A 76 22.58 -13.11 -16.14
CA GLU A 76 21.70 -12.66 -15.07
C GLU A 76 21.34 -13.80 -14.11
N LYS A 77 21.17 -15.03 -14.64
CA LYS A 77 20.94 -16.25 -13.84
C LYS A 77 22.17 -16.61 -13.01
N ASP A 78 23.36 -16.60 -13.62
CA ASP A 78 24.65 -16.80 -12.93
C ASP A 78 24.80 -15.83 -11.74
N ALA A 79 24.41 -14.57 -11.94
CA ALA A 79 24.44 -13.56 -10.89
C ALA A 79 23.39 -13.82 -9.79
N GLN A 80 22.20 -14.33 -10.14
CA GLN A 80 21.17 -14.69 -9.16
C GLN A 80 21.60 -15.89 -8.31
N GLU A 81 22.15 -16.95 -8.91
CA GLU A 81 22.67 -18.11 -8.15
C GLU A 81 23.86 -17.71 -7.24
N ALA A 82 24.71 -16.79 -7.68
CA ALA A 82 25.79 -16.26 -6.84
C ALA A 82 25.28 -15.45 -5.64
N VAL A 83 24.20 -14.66 -5.80
CA VAL A 83 23.55 -13.95 -4.68
C VAL A 83 22.88 -14.94 -3.73
N ILE A 84 22.16 -15.95 -4.23
CA ILE A 84 21.56 -17.01 -3.41
C ILE A 84 22.63 -17.72 -2.58
N ALA A 85 23.78 -18.06 -3.17
CA ALA A 85 24.89 -18.70 -2.45
C ALA A 85 25.47 -17.81 -1.35
N ALA A 86 25.68 -16.51 -1.61
CA ALA A 86 26.19 -15.56 -0.62
C ALA A 86 25.20 -15.36 0.54
N VAL A 87 23.92 -15.12 0.23
CA VAL A 87 22.84 -14.97 1.21
C VAL A 87 22.69 -16.22 2.08
N LEU A 88 22.77 -17.42 1.50
CA LEU A 88 22.69 -18.67 2.25
C LEU A 88 23.89 -18.89 3.21
N ASP A 89 25.09 -18.41 2.87
CA ASP A 89 26.25 -18.49 3.78
C ASP A 89 26.25 -17.37 4.83
N GLU A 90 25.68 -16.20 4.54
CA GLU A 90 25.46 -15.12 5.50
C GLU A 90 24.40 -15.48 6.55
N ILE A 91 23.26 -16.05 6.12
CA ILE A 91 22.22 -16.62 7.00
C ILE A 91 22.77 -17.74 7.90
N ARG A 92 23.84 -18.44 7.48
CA ARG A 92 24.54 -19.46 8.29
C ARG A 92 25.63 -18.89 9.20
N GLY A 93 26.04 -17.64 9.02
CA GLY A 93 27.22 -17.05 9.63
C GLY A 93 26.98 -15.88 10.59
N GLY A 94 25.84 -15.20 10.52
CA GLY A 94 25.51 -14.05 11.37
C GLY A 94 24.91 -14.40 12.73
N ASP A 95 25.29 -13.64 13.77
CA ASP A 95 24.67 -13.73 15.12
C ASP A 95 23.25 -13.11 15.17
N THR A 96 22.87 -12.33 14.16
CA THR A 96 21.50 -11.81 13.94
C THR A 96 20.95 -12.37 12.63
N PRO A 97 20.14 -13.44 12.66
CA PRO A 97 19.45 -13.90 11.46
C PRO A 97 18.39 -12.87 11.07
N ASP A 98 18.40 -12.41 9.82
CA ASP A 98 17.17 -11.92 9.20
C ASP A 98 16.18 -13.09 9.22
N VAL A 99 15.12 -12.95 10.01
CA VAL A 99 14.31 -14.09 10.46
C VAL A 99 13.55 -14.63 9.27
N VAL A 100 14.00 -15.76 8.73
CA VAL A 100 13.31 -16.54 7.70
C VAL A 100 11.86 -16.70 8.14
N PRO A 101 10.88 -16.11 7.40
CA PRO A 101 9.50 -16.02 7.86
C PRO A 101 8.94 -17.39 8.23
N ALA A 102 8.12 -17.45 9.29
CA ALA A 102 7.62 -18.73 9.83
C ALA A 102 6.76 -19.57 8.86
N GLN A 103 6.42 -19.02 7.68
CA GLN A 103 5.69 -19.69 6.60
C GLN A 103 6.58 -20.05 5.39
N SER A 104 7.86 -19.66 5.41
CA SER A 104 8.81 -19.80 4.31
C SER A 104 9.92 -20.80 4.60
N THR A 105 10.54 -21.26 3.53
CA THR A 105 11.75 -22.08 3.55
C THR A 105 13.00 -21.21 3.47
N VAL A 106 14.13 -21.70 4.01
CA VAL A 106 15.42 -21.00 3.90
C VAL A 106 15.80 -20.76 2.43
N THR A 107 15.48 -21.72 1.54
CA THR A 107 15.70 -21.59 0.09
C THR A 107 14.78 -20.54 -0.52
N GLY A 108 13.47 -20.59 -0.27
CA GLY A 108 12.51 -19.63 -0.83
C GLY A 108 12.75 -18.19 -0.35
N TYR A 109 13.22 -18.01 0.89
CA TYR A 109 13.63 -16.70 1.37
C TYR A 109 14.91 -16.20 0.69
N ALA A 110 15.89 -17.07 0.43
CA ALA A 110 17.09 -16.71 -0.33
C ALA A 110 16.78 -16.40 -1.81
N GLU A 111 15.84 -17.12 -2.44
CA GLU A 111 15.33 -16.78 -3.78
C GLU A 111 14.64 -15.42 -3.79
N PHE A 112 13.82 -15.12 -2.78
CA PHE A 112 13.15 -13.82 -2.62
C PHE A 112 14.16 -12.67 -2.52
N LEU A 113 15.18 -12.80 -1.66
CA LEU A 113 16.23 -11.78 -1.52
C LEU A 113 17.01 -11.59 -2.83
N ALA A 114 17.24 -12.65 -3.60
CA ALA A 114 17.90 -12.56 -4.90
C ALA A 114 17.03 -11.92 -5.99
N VAL A 115 15.71 -12.13 -5.95
CA VAL A 115 14.74 -11.42 -6.83
C VAL A 115 14.65 -9.94 -6.46
N ASP A 116 14.50 -9.59 -5.18
CA ASP A 116 14.35 -8.18 -4.78
C ASP A 116 15.62 -7.36 -5.06
N ALA A 117 16.80 -7.98 -4.87
CA ALA A 117 18.09 -7.43 -5.27
C ALA A 117 18.30 -7.35 -6.79
N ALA A 118 17.64 -8.19 -7.60
CA ALA A 118 17.62 -8.05 -9.05
C ALA A 118 16.71 -6.88 -9.49
N LEU A 119 15.55 -6.74 -8.85
CA LEU A 119 14.65 -5.61 -9.04
C LEU A 119 15.32 -4.27 -8.67
N ASP A 120 16.14 -4.22 -7.62
CA ASP A 120 16.89 -3.00 -7.23
C ASP A 120 17.98 -2.58 -8.24
N ARG A 121 18.34 -3.44 -9.21
CA ARG A 121 19.22 -3.04 -10.33
C ARG A 121 18.47 -2.30 -11.45
N ARG A 122 17.13 -2.31 -11.43
CA ARG A 122 16.30 -1.66 -12.46
C ARG A 122 16.24 -0.14 -12.27
N TRP A 123 15.59 0.55 -13.21
CA TRP A 123 15.37 2.00 -13.09
C TRP A 123 14.64 2.32 -11.75
N PRO A 124 15.14 3.30 -10.97
CA PRO A 124 14.68 3.51 -9.60
C PRO A 124 13.27 4.12 -9.54
N GLU A 125 12.49 3.68 -8.55
CA GLU A 125 11.09 4.05 -8.34
C GLU A 125 10.85 5.56 -8.15
N SER A 126 11.88 6.33 -7.82
CA SER A 126 11.76 7.77 -7.58
C SER A 126 11.75 8.61 -8.86
N VAL A 127 12.33 8.14 -9.97
CA VAL A 127 12.53 8.99 -11.16
C VAL A 127 11.39 8.80 -12.15
N MET A 128 10.41 9.72 -12.09
CA MET A 128 9.25 9.75 -12.98
C MET A 128 9.64 10.02 -14.45
N GLU A 129 9.09 9.22 -15.36
CA GLU A 129 9.01 9.53 -16.80
C GLU A 129 7.53 9.80 -17.14
N PRO A 130 7.15 10.95 -17.72
CA PRO A 130 5.74 11.26 -18.06
C PRO A 130 5.15 10.44 -19.24
N SER A 131 5.07 9.12 -19.08
CA SER A 131 4.46 8.20 -20.04
C SER A 131 3.98 6.91 -19.35
N LEU A 132 2.79 6.44 -19.70
CA LEU A 132 2.28 5.12 -19.31
C LEU A 132 2.63 4.01 -20.33
N GLU A 133 3.29 4.35 -21.44
CA GLU A 133 3.51 3.45 -22.59
C GLU A 133 4.19 2.12 -22.22
N ARG A 134 5.22 2.16 -21.35
CA ARG A 134 5.88 0.95 -20.83
C ARG A 134 4.91 0.03 -20.12
N MET A 135 4.17 0.59 -19.16
CA MET A 135 3.25 -0.17 -18.32
C MET A 135 2.05 -0.70 -19.12
N GLN A 136 1.54 0.09 -20.08
CA GLN A 136 0.52 -0.35 -21.04
C GLN A 136 1.04 -1.52 -21.88
N THR A 137 2.22 -1.40 -22.49
CA THR A 137 2.82 -2.48 -23.30
C THR A 137 3.05 -3.77 -22.51
N LEU A 138 3.38 -3.65 -21.21
CA LEU A 138 3.52 -4.78 -20.29
C LEU A 138 2.17 -5.42 -19.96
N CYS A 139 1.15 -4.61 -19.64
CA CYS A 139 -0.21 -5.10 -19.37
C CYS A 139 -0.84 -5.78 -20.59
N ASP A 140 -0.73 -5.16 -21.78
CA ASP A 140 -1.21 -5.72 -23.05
C ASP A 140 -0.59 -7.11 -23.31
N ALA A 141 0.71 -7.26 -23.00
CA ALA A 141 1.45 -8.51 -23.19
C ALA A 141 1.16 -9.57 -22.10
N LEU A 142 0.69 -9.16 -20.92
CA LEU A 142 0.18 -10.02 -19.85
C LEU A 142 -1.32 -10.37 -20.01
N GLY A 143 -2.02 -9.82 -21.01
CA GLY A 143 -3.45 -10.08 -21.24
C GLY A 143 -4.42 -9.16 -20.49
N GLU A 144 -3.98 -7.94 -20.16
CA GLU A 144 -4.73 -6.92 -19.41
C GLU A 144 -5.26 -7.37 -18.01
N PRO A 145 -4.43 -8.00 -17.14
CA PRO A 145 -4.87 -8.53 -15.85
C PRO A 145 -5.46 -7.46 -14.91
N GLN A 146 -5.06 -6.19 -15.07
CA GLN A 146 -5.59 -5.04 -14.32
C GLN A 146 -7.05 -4.67 -14.66
N ARG A 147 -7.68 -5.37 -15.61
CA ARG A 147 -9.11 -5.24 -15.94
C ARG A 147 -9.98 -6.38 -15.38
N GLY A 148 -9.40 -7.36 -14.69
CA GLY A 148 -10.12 -8.56 -14.24
C GLY A 148 -11.10 -8.34 -13.09
N TYR A 149 -11.00 -7.20 -12.40
CA TYR A 149 -11.64 -6.92 -11.11
C TYR A 149 -11.91 -5.41 -10.95
N PRO A 150 -12.88 -4.99 -10.12
CA PRO A 150 -13.15 -3.59 -9.86
C PRO A 150 -12.08 -2.98 -8.94
N VAL A 151 -11.86 -1.67 -9.08
CA VAL A 151 -10.67 -0.97 -8.55
C VAL A 151 -11.04 0.23 -7.67
N VAL A 152 -10.52 0.23 -6.44
CA VAL A 152 -10.36 1.44 -5.61
C VAL A 152 -8.93 1.95 -5.78
N HIS A 153 -8.76 3.01 -6.57
CA HIS A 153 -7.46 3.62 -6.84
C HIS A 153 -7.28 4.87 -5.99
N LEU A 154 -6.18 4.99 -5.25
CA LEU A 154 -6.02 6.04 -4.24
C LEU A 154 -4.68 6.77 -4.31
N THR A 155 -4.76 8.11 -4.29
CA THR A 155 -3.61 9.00 -4.16
C THR A 155 -3.87 10.10 -3.12
N GLY A 156 -2.81 10.83 -2.80
CA GLY A 156 -2.77 11.90 -1.82
C GLY A 156 -1.30 12.22 -1.51
N THR A 157 -1.04 13.17 -0.62
CA THR A 157 0.31 13.37 -0.08
C THR A 157 0.50 12.48 1.15
N ASN A 158 -0.40 12.56 2.12
CA ASN A 158 -0.40 11.74 3.33
C ASN A 158 -1.64 10.81 3.39
N GLY A 159 -1.67 9.89 4.36
CA GLY A 159 -2.83 9.01 4.64
C GLY A 159 -3.04 7.81 3.72
N LYS A 160 -2.41 7.76 2.53
CA LYS A 160 -2.60 6.72 1.50
C LYS A 160 -2.57 5.28 2.06
N THR A 161 -1.42 4.84 2.59
CA THR A 161 -1.21 3.49 3.13
C THR A 161 -2.09 3.15 4.35
N SER A 162 -2.53 4.15 5.12
CA SER A 162 -3.50 3.92 6.21
C SER A 162 -4.87 3.60 5.63
N THR A 163 -5.29 4.41 4.65
CA THR A 163 -6.63 4.36 4.04
C THR A 163 -6.79 3.09 3.19
N SER A 164 -5.76 2.68 2.42
CA SER A 164 -5.79 1.43 1.67
C SER A 164 -6.02 0.21 2.57
N ARG A 165 -5.32 0.15 3.72
CA ARG A 165 -5.48 -0.93 4.72
C ARG A 165 -6.84 -0.90 5.43
N MET A 166 -7.45 0.28 5.58
CA MET A 166 -8.83 0.40 6.08
C MET A 166 -9.87 -0.06 5.05
N ILE A 167 -9.72 0.32 3.77
CA ILE A 167 -10.60 -0.11 2.67
C ILE A 167 -10.52 -1.63 2.49
N ASP A 168 -9.31 -2.19 2.46
CA ASP A 168 -9.08 -3.64 2.38
C ASP A 168 -9.73 -4.40 3.53
N ALA A 169 -9.57 -3.93 4.78
CA ALA A 169 -10.25 -4.51 5.94
C ALA A 169 -11.79 -4.44 5.84
N LEU A 170 -12.35 -3.34 5.34
CA LEU A 170 -13.80 -3.21 5.13
C LEU A 170 -14.32 -4.15 4.05
N LEU A 171 -13.63 -4.24 2.91
CA LEU A 171 -14.04 -5.10 1.78
C LEU A 171 -13.89 -6.59 2.12
N THR A 172 -12.84 -6.96 2.86
CA THR A 172 -12.64 -8.33 3.37
C THR A 172 -13.76 -8.73 4.34
N GLU A 173 -14.13 -7.86 5.29
CA GLU A 173 -15.13 -8.16 6.32
C GLU A 173 -16.56 -8.26 5.78
N VAL A 174 -16.88 -7.55 4.68
CA VAL A 174 -18.16 -7.76 3.94
C VAL A 174 -18.12 -8.98 3.01
N GLY A 175 -17.02 -9.74 3.02
CA GLY A 175 -16.91 -11.06 2.40
C GLY A 175 -16.35 -11.09 0.98
N LEU A 176 -15.78 -9.98 0.47
CA LEU A 176 -15.11 -9.98 -0.82
C LEU A 176 -13.67 -10.50 -0.70
N ARG A 177 -13.23 -11.23 -1.71
CA ARG A 177 -11.81 -11.55 -1.88
C ARG A 177 -11.03 -10.30 -2.29
N THR A 178 -10.02 -9.89 -1.53
CA THR A 178 -9.30 -8.62 -1.77
C THR A 178 -7.88 -8.80 -2.29
N GLY A 179 -7.48 -7.90 -3.19
CA GLY A 179 -6.08 -7.61 -3.49
C GLY A 179 -5.73 -6.19 -3.02
N ARG A 180 -4.59 -5.99 -2.36
CA ARG A 180 -4.10 -4.64 -2.00
C ARG A 180 -2.65 -4.43 -2.44
N TYR A 181 -2.44 -3.37 -3.21
CA TYR A 181 -1.11 -2.88 -3.61
C TYR A 181 -0.76 -1.61 -2.83
N THR A 182 0.36 -1.63 -2.11
CA THR A 182 0.80 -0.53 -1.22
C THR A 182 2.28 -0.19 -1.40
N SER A 183 2.66 1.09 -1.24
CA SER A 183 4.07 1.50 -1.40
C SER A 183 4.47 2.76 -0.62
N PRO A 184 5.75 2.87 -0.18
CA PRO A 184 6.74 1.78 -0.12
C PRO A 184 6.38 0.74 0.96
N HIS A 185 7.12 -0.38 1.00
CA HIS A 185 7.10 -1.29 2.14
C HIS A 185 7.72 -0.63 3.39
N LEU A 186 7.45 -1.19 4.57
CA LEU A 186 8.09 -0.82 5.82
C LEU A 186 9.32 -1.68 6.12
N GLN A 187 9.23 -3.00 6.04
CA GLN A 187 10.31 -3.95 6.37
C GLN A 187 10.72 -4.87 5.21
N ARG A 188 9.77 -5.43 4.45
CA ARG A 188 10.04 -6.38 3.35
C ARG A 188 9.15 -6.13 2.12
N ALA A 189 9.66 -6.37 0.92
CA ALA A 189 8.94 -6.11 -0.33
C ALA A 189 7.64 -6.92 -0.52
N THR A 190 7.46 -8.03 0.18
CA THR A 190 6.20 -8.77 0.26
C THR A 190 5.03 -7.94 0.77
N GLU A 191 5.24 -6.95 1.65
CA GLU A 191 4.19 -6.04 2.15
C GLU A 191 3.51 -5.21 1.05
N ARG A 192 4.16 -5.09 -0.12
CA ARG A 192 3.61 -4.30 -1.23
C ARG A 192 2.45 -4.99 -1.91
N ILE A 193 2.42 -6.33 -1.95
CA ILE A 193 1.38 -7.12 -2.61
C ILE A 193 0.66 -7.94 -1.54
N ASN A 194 -0.64 -7.72 -1.39
CA ASN A 194 -1.45 -8.36 -0.37
C ASN A 194 -2.63 -9.07 -1.01
N LEU A 195 -2.99 -10.23 -0.47
CA LEU A 195 -4.18 -11.00 -0.80
C LEU A 195 -4.93 -11.28 0.51
N ASP A 196 -6.26 -11.13 0.49
CA ASP A 196 -7.14 -11.45 1.64
C ASP A 196 -6.66 -10.73 2.93
N ASN A 197 -6.35 -9.43 2.78
CA ASN A 197 -5.75 -8.51 3.75
C ASN A 197 -4.47 -9.02 4.46
N ARG A 198 -3.58 -9.72 3.72
CA ARG A 198 -2.26 -10.15 4.21
C ARG A 198 -1.17 -10.03 3.14
N PRO A 199 0.09 -9.70 3.50
CA PRO A 199 1.22 -9.79 2.57
C PRO A 199 1.36 -11.18 1.95
N VAL A 200 1.74 -11.22 0.66
CA VAL A 200 2.09 -12.49 -0.01
C VAL A 200 3.34 -13.12 0.62
N THR A 201 3.49 -14.44 0.51
CA THR A 201 4.73 -15.10 0.97
C THR A 201 5.92 -14.76 0.05
N PRO A 202 7.16 -14.82 0.56
CA PRO A 202 8.38 -14.81 -0.25
C PRO A 202 8.31 -15.78 -1.44
N GLU A 203 7.84 -17.01 -1.22
CA GLU A 203 7.64 -18.02 -2.28
C GLU A 203 6.61 -17.59 -3.34
N HIS A 204 5.49 -16.95 -2.95
CA HIS A 204 4.51 -16.40 -3.90
C HIS A 204 5.10 -15.25 -4.70
N TYR A 205 5.78 -14.31 -4.04
CA TYR A 205 6.44 -13.16 -4.69
C TYR A 205 7.45 -13.61 -5.75
N VAL A 206 8.25 -14.64 -5.45
CA VAL A 206 9.19 -15.26 -6.40
C VAL A 206 8.47 -15.97 -7.55
N ALA A 207 7.36 -16.66 -7.28
CA ALA A 207 6.58 -17.33 -8.32
C ALA A 207 5.98 -16.31 -9.32
N THR A 208 5.31 -15.27 -8.82
CA THR A 208 4.76 -14.19 -9.65
C THR A 208 5.84 -13.42 -10.40
N TYR A 209 7.01 -13.18 -9.78
CA TYR A 209 8.14 -12.57 -10.50
C TYR A 209 8.57 -13.43 -11.70
N ARG A 210 8.78 -14.75 -11.49
CA ARG A 210 9.16 -15.71 -12.54
C ARG A 210 8.12 -15.85 -13.65
N GLU A 211 6.85 -15.53 -13.37
CA GLU A 211 5.78 -15.51 -14.36
C GLU A 211 5.80 -14.25 -15.23
N VAL A 212 5.99 -13.06 -14.64
CA VAL A 212 6.06 -11.80 -15.42
C VAL A 212 7.42 -11.58 -16.09
N GLU A 213 8.50 -12.17 -15.56
CA GLU A 213 9.89 -11.98 -16.01
C GLU A 213 10.09 -12.16 -17.53
N PRO A 214 9.63 -13.24 -18.20
CA PRO A 214 9.77 -13.40 -19.64
C PRO A 214 9.03 -12.32 -20.46
N VAL A 215 7.98 -11.72 -19.90
CA VAL A 215 7.21 -10.64 -20.55
C VAL A 215 7.91 -9.29 -20.33
N VAL A 216 8.47 -9.07 -19.14
CA VAL A 216 9.32 -7.92 -18.81
C VAL A 216 10.56 -7.90 -19.71
N GLU A 217 11.29 -9.02 -19.83
CA GLU A 217 12.41 -9.18 -20.77
C GLU A 217 12.00 -8.85 -22.21
N LEU A 218 10.84 -9.35 -22.66
CA LEU A 218 10.31 -9.11 -24.01
C LEU A 218 9.94 -7.64 -24.25
N VAL A 219 9.50 -6.90 -23.22
CA VAL A 219 9.23 -5.45 -23.31
C VAL A 219 10.53 -4.65 -23.30
N ASP A 220 11.47 -4.97 -22.42
CA ASP A 220 12.78 -4.32 -22.34
C ASP A 220 13.57 -4.51 -23.65
N ALA A 221 13.63 -5.74 -24.19
CA ALA A 221 14.30 -6.05 -25.45
C ALA A 221 13.71 -5.33 -26.68
N LYS A 222 12.40 -5.00 -26.66
CA LYS A 222 11.76 -4.18 -27.71
C LYS A 222 12.15 -2.70 -27.64
N ARG A 223 12.59 -2.19 -26.47
CA ARG A 223 12.94 -0.78 -26.24
C ARG A 223 14.39 -0.44 -26.55
N GLY A 224 15.29 -1.42 -26.57
CA GLY A 224 16.69 -1.24 -26.97
C GLY A 224 17.46 -0.31 -26.03
N ASP A 225 17.98 0.82 -26.56
CA ASP A 225 18.75 1.79 -25.78
C ASP A 225 17.88 2.72 -24.87
N ALA A 226 16.55 2.63 -24.95
CA ALA A 226 15.65 3.41 -24.11
C ALA A 226 15.50 2.78 -22.69
N PRO A 227 15.11 3.54 -21.65
CA PRO A 227 14.97 3.01 -20.30
C PRO A 227 14.06 1.77 -20.23
N ALA A 228 14.61 0.73 -19.62
CA ALA A 228 13.92 -0.50 -19.22
C ALA A 228 12.82 -0.22 -18.18
N LEU A 229 11.96 -1.20 -17.97
CA LEU A 229 10.94 -1.22 -16.92
C LEU A 229 11.58 -1.02 -15.54
N SER A 230 11.07 -0.04 -14.80
CA SER A 230 11.48 0.31 -13.44
C SER A 230 11.07 -0.75 -12.41
N LYS A 231 11.69 -0.73 -11.23
CA LYS A 231 11.28 -1.60 -10.10
C LYS A 231 9.78 -1.43 -9.80
N PHE A 232 9.26 -0.20 -9.83
CA PHE A 232 7.85 0.07 -9.55
C PHE A 232 6.89 -0.45 -10.63
N GLU A 233 7.24 -0.35 -11.93
CA GLU A 233 6.42 -0.90 -13.01
C GLU A 233 6.36 -2.44 -12.96
N VAL A 234 7.50 -3.11 -12.70
CA VAL A 234 7.52 -4.58 -12.54
C VAL A 234 6.74 -5.02 -11.30
N LEU A 235 6.91 -4.35 -10.15
CA LEU A 235 6.13 -4.62 -8.94
C LEU A 235 4.63 -4.40 -9.15
N THR A 236 4.24 -3.37 -9.91
CA THR A 236 2.84 -3.09 -10.24
C THR A 236 2.27 -4.21 -11.13
N ALA A 237 3.05 -4.73 -12.09
CA ALA A 237 2.64 -5.86 -12.92
C ALA A 237 2.50 -7.16 -12.12
N MET A 238 3.44 -7.43 -11.19
CA MET A 238 3.35 -8.54 -10.25
C MET A 238 2.10 -8.46 -9.37
N ALA A 239 1.73 -7.25 -8.92
CA ALA A 239 0.48 -7.05 -8.17
C ALA A 239 -0.74 -7.39 -9.03
N PHE A 240 -0.80 -6.86 -10.26
CA PHE A 240 -1.93 -7.10 -11.17
C PHE A 240 -2.10 -8.58 -11.55
N ALA A 241 -0.98 -9.28 -11.81
CA ALA A 241 -0.96 -10.73 -12.02
C ALA A 241 -1.47 -11.45 -10.77
N SER A 242 -0.86 -11.24 -9.60
CA SER A 242 -1.28 -11.87 -8.33
C SER A 242 -2.78 -11.74 -8.05
N PHE A 243 -3.38 -10.58 -8.36
CA PHE A 243 -4.81 -10.32 -8.16
C PHE A 243 -5.70 -11.06 -9.18
N SER A 244 -5.20 -11.30 -10.39
CA SER A 244 -5.85 -12.11 -11.42
C SER A 244 -5.74 -13.62 -11.14
N ASP A 245 -4.58 -14.08 -10.68
CA ASP A 245 -4.28 -15.50 -10.42
C ASP A 245 -4.93 -16.01 -9.12
N ALA A 246 -5.12 -15.09 -8.16
CA ALA A 246 -5.87 -15.30 -6.95
C ALA A 246 -7.27 -14.66 -7.04
N PRO A 247 -8.03 -14.87 -8.13
CA PRO A 247 -9.04 -13.96 -8.69
C PRO A 247 -9.80 -13.18 -7.62
N VAL A 248 -9.38 -11.93 -7.41
CA VAL A 248 -9.94 -11.04 -6.40
C VAL A 248 -11.24 -10.41 -6.90
N GLU A 249 -12.14 -10.12 -5.97
CA GLU A 249 -13.42 -9.47 -6.24
C GLU A 249 -13.32 -7.94 -6.08
N ALA A 250 -12.23 -7.43 -5.49
CA ALA A 250 -11.88 -6.03 -5.45
C ALA A 250 -10.35 -5.82 -5.31
N ALA A 251 -9.81 -4.81 -5.99
CA ALA A 251 -8.42 -4.38 -5.83
C ALA A 251 -8.31 -2.97 -5.23
N VAL A 252 -7.49 -2.82 -4.20
CA VAL A 252 -7.19 -1.55 -3.51
C VAL A 252 -5.76 -1.12 -3.83
N ILE A 253 -5.61 -0.08 -4.65
CA ILE A 253 -4.35 0.23 -5.33
C ILE A 253 -3.85 1.62 -4.91
N GLU A 254 -2.73 1.66 -4.17
CA GLU A 254 -2.03 2.90 -3.80
C GLU A 254 -1.11 3.38 -4.93
N VAL A 255 -1.32 4.62 -5.39
CA VAL A 255 -0.39 5.35 -6.26
C VAL A 255 0.96 5.55 -5.56
N GLY A 256 2.05 5.24 -6.25
CA GLY A 256 3.41 5.47 -5.74
C GLY A 256 3.77 6.96 -5.71
N LEU A 257 3.68 7.63 -6.86
CA LEU A 257 4.06 9.04 -7.03
C LEU A 257 3.16 9.79 -8.01
N GLY A 258 2.71 10.99 -7.62
CA GLY A 258 1.86 11.83 -8.48
C GLY A 258 0.45 11.24 -8.62
N GLY A 259 0.07 10.87 -9.85
CA GLY A 259 -1.16 10.14 -10.16
C GLY A 259 -1.32 9.86 -11.66
N ARG A 260 -1.33 10.91 -12.49
CA ARG A 260 -1.53 10.82 -13.95
C ARG A 260 -0.55 9.89 -14.65
N TRP A 261 0.74 9.99 -14.30
CA TRP A 261 1.83 9.22 -14.91
C TRP A 261 2.36 8.08 -14.02
N ASP A 262 1.65 7.76 -12.93
CA ASP A 262 2.01 6.63 -12.07
C ASP A 262 1.72 5.30 -12.77
N ALA A 263 2.59 4.29 -12.58
CA ALA A 263 2.41 2.98 -13.21
C ALA A 263 1.05 2.33 -12.87
N THR A 264 0.50 2.58 -11.69
CA THR A 264 -0.82 2.06 -11.30
C THR A 264 -1.97 2.64 -12.13
N ASN A 265 -1.80 3.79 -12.77
CA ASN A 265 -2.86 4.49 -13.53
C ASN A 265 -3.20 3.85 -14.89
N VAL A 266 -2.67 2.66 -15.19
CA VAL A 266 -3.18 1.80 -16.28
C VAL A 266 -4.38 0.95 -15.84
N ALA A 267 -4.62 0.81 -14.53
CA ALA A 267 -5.88 0.32 -13.99
C ALA A 267 -6.94 1.44 -14.09
N ASP A 268 -8.14 1.12 -14.58
CA ASP A 268 -9.24 2.07 -14.68
C ASP A 268 -10.09 2.00 -13.40
N ALA A 269 -10.17 3.10 -12.65
CA ALA A 269 -10.72 3.12 -11.30
C ALA A 269 -12.25 3.27 -11.28
N ASP A 270 -12.96 2.32 -10.66
CA ASP A 270 -14.38 2.47 -10.31
C ASP A 270 -14.55 3.52 -9.19
N VAL A 271 -13.63 3.51 -8.21
CA VAL A 271 -13.58 4.49 -7.12
C VAL A 271 -12.20 5.17 -7.10
N ALA A 272 -12.17 6.47 -7.33
CA ALA A 272 -10.95 7.29 -7.34
C ALA A 272 -10.87 8.11 -6.05
N VAL A 273 -9.96 7.73 -5.14
CA VAL A 273 -9.84 8.35 -3.81
C VAL A 273 -8.72 9.39 -3.81
N ILE A 274 -9.05 10.63 -3.41
CA ILE A 274 -8.10 11.74 -3.28
C ILE A 274 -8.00 12.17 -1.82
N LEU A 275 -6.95 11.69 -1.15
CA LEU A 275 -6.57 12.04 0.22
C LEU A 275 -5.86 13.41 0.28
N PRO A 276 -5.62 13.99 1.48
CA PRO A 276 -5.11 15.36 1.61
C PRO A 276 -3.84 15.63 0.79
N ILE A 277 -3.90 16.69 -0.01
CA ILE A 277 -2.82 17.12 -0.91
C ILE A 277 -2.02 18.24 -0.25
N GLY A 278 -0.70 18.11 -0.31
CA GLY A 278 0.28 19.10 0.11
C GLY A 278 1.61 18.88 -0.59
N VAL A 279 2.57 19.79 -0.39
CA VAL A 279 3.90 19.68 -1.03
C VAL A 279 4.70 18.53 -0.42
N ASP A 280 5.01 17.55 -1.26
CA ASP A 280 6.03 16.52 -1.03
C ASP A 280 6.55 16.04 -2.40
N HIS A 281 7.73 15.42 -2.45
CA HIS A 281 8.41 14.99 -3.67
C HIS A 281 8.59 16.15 -4.68
N ALA A 282 8.94 17.33 -4.17
CA ALA A 282 9.02 18.57 -4.94
C ALA A 282 10.08 18.57 -6.06
N GLU A 283 11.05 17.64 -5.97
CA GLU A 283 12.01 17.29 -7.04
C GLU A 283 11.34 16.73 -8.31
N TYR A 284 10.16 16.11 -8.18
CA TYR A 284 9.42 15.47 -9.30
C TYR A 284 8.07 16.14 -9.58
N LEU A 285 7.32 16.51 -8.54
CA LEU A 285 5.97 17.09 -8.66
C LEU A 285 5.96 18.63 -8.61
N GLY A 286 7.11 19.27 -8.38
CA GLY A 286 7.22 20.72 -8.20
C GLY A 286 6.73 21.23 -6.84
N ASN A 287 6.63 22.55 -6.71
CA ASN A 287 6.26 23.23 -5.44
C ASN A 287 4.90 23.94 -5.51
N ASP A 288 4.19 23.92 -6.64
CA ASP A 288 2.82 24.44 -6.74
C ASP A 288 1.82 23.33 -6.37
N VAL A 289 1.11 23.52 -5.25
CA VAL A 289 0.08 22.59 -4.78
C VAL A 289 -1.04 22.36 -5.80
N LEU A 290 -1.28 23.33 -6.70
CA LEU A 290 -2.29 23.21 -7.76
C LEU A 290 -1.81 22.35 -8.93
N ASP A 291 -0.51 22.33 -9.25
CA ASP A 291 0.05 21.37 -10.21
C ASP A 291 0.13 19.97 -9.62
N ILE A 292 0.50 19.85 -8.33
CA ILE A 292 0.40 18.59 -7.58
C ILE A 292 -1.05 18.06 -7.58
N ALA A 293 -2.05 18.94 -7.43
CA ALA A 293 -3.46 18.58 -7.53
C ALA A 293 -3.87 18.13 -8.95
N ARG A 294 -3.45 18.84 -10.00
CA ARG A 294 -3.70 18.45 -11.41
C ARG A 294 -3.06 17.11 -11.76
N GLU A 295 -1.91 16.78 -11.18
CA GLU A 295 -1.23 15.51 -11.37
C GLU A 295 -1.94 14.39 -10.62
N LYS A 296 -2.30 14.60 -9.35
CA LYS A 296 -3.06 13.64 -8.52
C LYS A 296 -4.45 13.34 -9.08
N ALA A 297 -5.17 14.37 -9.57
CA ALA A 297 -6.48 14.21 -10.18
C ALA A 297 -6.45 13.43 -11.52
N GLY A 298 -5.27 13.09 -12.04
CA GLY A 298 -5.09 12.24 -13.22
C GLY A 298 -5.60 10.80 -13.07
N ILE A 299 -5.87 10.34 -11.84
CA ILE A 299 -6.52 9.04 -11.59
C ILE A 299 -8.05 9.09 -11.67
N ILE A 300 -8.65 10.28 -11.66
CA ILE A 300 -10.11 10.44 -11.81
C ILE A 300 -10.44 10.26 -13.30
N LYS A 301 -11.21 9.21 -13.59
CA LYS A 301 -11.54 8.73 -14.94
C LYS A 301 -13.06 8.77 -15.20
N GLU A 302 -13.45 8.62 -16.47
CA GLU A 302 -14.85 8.57 -16.86
C GLU A 302 -15.57 7.40 -16.19
N GLY A 303 -16.80 7.63 -15.70
CA GLY A 303 -17.60 6.63 -14.97
C GLY A 303 -17.27 6.47 -13.48
N SER A 304 -16.10 6.91 -13.02
CA SER A 304 -15.66 6.73 -11.63
C SER A 304 -16.48 7.50 -10.58
N VAL A 305 -16.45 7.01 -9.33
CA VAL A 305 -16.87 7.75 -8.14
C VAL A 305 -15.63 8.37 -7.48
N ALA A 306 -15.53 9.69 -7.49
CA ALA A 306 -14.46 10.42 -6.85
C ALA A 306 -14.77 10.64 -5.35
N VAL A 307 -13.97 10.03 -4.47
CA VAL A 307 -14.09 10.18 -3.01
C VAL A 307 -12.98 11.10 -2.53
N LEU A 308 -13.36 12.32 -2.13
CA LEU A 308 -12.44 13.40 -1.83
C LEU A 308 -12.39 13.65 -0.31
N ALA A 309 -11.21 13.52 0.28
CA ALA A 309 -10.94 13.99 1.64
C ALA A 309 -11.05 15.52 1.72
N ALA A 310 -11.01 16.09 2.93
CA ALA A 310 -10.92 17.53 3.12
C ALA A 310 -9.64 18.11 2.46
N GLN A 311 -9.78 19.24 1.77
CA GLN A 311 -8.70 19.94 1.07
C GLN A 311 -8.83 21.46 1.30
N ASP A 312 -7.75 22.20 1.07
CA ASP A 312 -7.83 23.65 0.86
C ASP A 312 -8.71 23.98 -0.36
N LYS A 313 -9.38 25.14 -0.31
CA LYS A 313 -10.41 25.52 -1.29
C LYS A 313 -9.91 25.49 -2.73
N GLU A 314 -8.74 26.06 -3.00
CA GLU A 314 -8.16 26.15 -4.34
C GLU A 314 -7.76 24.76 -4.88
N VAL A 315 -7.38 23.82 -4.02
CA VAL A 315 -7.15 22.42 -4.37
C VAL A 315 -8.49 21.72 -4.67
N ALA A 316 -9.49 21.91 -3.81
CA ALA A 316 -10.83 21.35 -4.02
C ALA A 316 -11.45 21.82 -5.35
N GLU A 317 -11.26 23.09 -5.74
CA GLU A 317 -11.72 23.61 -7.02
C GLU A 317 -11.09 22.85 -8.21
N VAL A 318 -9.78 22.57 -8.19
CA VAL A 318 -9.11 21.74 -9.22
C VAL A 318 -9.66 20.32 -9.29
N LEU A 319 -9.93 19.69 -8.13
CA LEU A 319 -10.49 18.33 -8.10
C LEU A 319 -11.93 18.28 -8.64
N ILE A 320 -12.75 19.29 -8.32
CA ILE A 320 -14.13 19.39 -8.81
C ILE A 320 -14.19 19.73 -10.30
N GLU A 321 -13.31 20.60 -10.81
CA GLU A 321 -13.14 20.84 -12.24
C GLU A 321 -12.83 19.52 -12.96
N ARG A 322 -11.87 18.73 -12.45
CA ARG A 322 -11.54 17.42 -13.02
C ARG A 322 -12.71 16.43 -13.01
N CYS A 323 -13.48 16.35 -11.92
CA CYS A 323 -14.66 15.48 -11.87
C CYS A 323 -15.69 15.89 -12.93
N ALA A 324 -15.90 17.19 -13.14
CA ALA A 324 -16.80 17.72 -14.16
C ALA A 324 -16.29 17.49 -15.60
N GLU A 325 -14.97 17.48 -15.84
CA GLU A 325 -14.38 17.15 -17.16
C GLU A 325 -14.74 15.74 -17.63
N VAL A 326 -14.71 14.75 -16.72
CA VAL A 326 -14.90 13.32 -17.04
C VAL A 326 -16.29 12.77 -16.66
N GLY A 327 -17.16 13.61 -16.10
CA GLY A 327 -18.49 13.18 -15.63
C GLY A 327 -18.47 12.22 -14.44
N ALA A 328 -17.40 12.23 -13.63
CA ALA A 328 -17.31 11.42 -12.42
C ALA A 328 -18.35 11.85 -11.38
N GLN A 329 -18.87 10.89 -10.61
CA GLN A 329 -19.65 11.20 -9.42
C GLN A 329 -18.71 11.71 -8.32
N VAL A 330 -19.23 12.48 -7.36
CA VAL A 330 -18.40 13.11 -6.32
C VAL A 330 -19.03 12.94 -4.94
N ALA A 331 -18.21 12.47 -4.00
CA ALA A 331 -18.49 12.53 -2.57
C ALA A 331 -17.31 13.23 -1.86
N ARG A 332 -17.62 14.16 -0.94
CA ARG A 332 -16.61 14.92 -0.18
C ARG A 332 -16.78 14.75 1.32
N GLU A 333 -15.66 14.68 2.01
CA GLU A 333 -15.60 14.79 3.46
C GLU A 333 -16.14 16.16 3.92
N GLY A 334 -16.95 16.16 4.98
CA GLY A 334 -17.62 17.34 5.51
C GLY A 334 -18.90 17.75 4.77
N ALA A 335 -19.24 17.12 3.65
CA ALA A 335 -20.47 17.37 2.89
C ALA A 335 -21.32 16.12 2.70
N GLU A 336 -20.80 15.10 2.01
CA GLU A 336 -21.50 13.84 1.75
C GLU A 336 -21.20 12.78 2.83
N PHE A 337 -19.97 12.72 3.32
CA PHE A 337 -19.51 11.82 4.39
C PHE A 337 -18.62 12.56 5.40
N GLY A 338 -18.19 11.90 6.47
CA GLY A 338 -17.16 12.45 7.39
C GLY A 338 -17.29 12.00 8.83
N VAL A 339 -16.32 12.38 9.66
CA VAL A 339 -16.35 12.17 11.12
C VAL A 339 -17.47 13.02 11.74
N ARG A 340 -18.29 12.42 12.62
CA ARG A 340 -19.31 13.11 13.44
C ARG A 340 -18.80 13.43 14.83
N GLU A 341 -18.24 12.42 15.50
CA GLU A 341 -17.67 12.54 16.83
C GLU A 341 -16.42 11.66 16.95
N ARG A 342 -15.49 12.09 17.81
CA ARG A 342 -14.19 11.46 18.06
C ARG A 342 -13.85 11.53 19.54
N GLU A 343 -13.65 10.38 20.17
CA GLU A 343 -13.12 10.26 21.53
C GLU A 343 -11.81 9.48 21.54
N LEU A 344 -10.92 9.79 22.48
CA LEU A 344 -9.71 8.99 22.73
C LEU A 344 -10.06 7.72 23.51
N ALA A 345 -9.51 6.59 23.08
CA ALA A 345 -9.72 5.28 23.68
C ALA A 345 -8.39 4.62 24.06
N VAL A 346 -8.43 3.57 24.87
CA VAL A 346 -7.23 2.80 25.21
C VAL A 346 -6.75 2.05 23.96
N GLY A 347 -5.57 2.42 23.45
CA GLY A 347 -4.99 1.84 22.23
C GLY A 347 -5.55 2.40 20.92
N GLY A 348 -6.19 3.58 20.93
CA GLY A 348 -6.70 4.22 19.71
C GLY A 348 -7.80 5.24 19.98
N GLN A 349 -8.89 5.16 19.21
CA GLN A 349 -9.98 6.14 19.25
C GLN A 349 -11.36 5.49 19.02
N ARG A 350 -12.41 6.06 19.63
CA ARG A 350 -13.81 5.76 19.34
C ARG A 350 -14.35 6.83 18.38
N LEU A 351 -15.01 6.40 17.31
CA LEU A 351 -15.53 7.24 16.25
C LEU A 351 -17.04 7.04 16.09
N GLU A 352 -17.70 8.11 15.66
CA GLU A 352 -19.03 8.06 15.04
C GLU A 352 -18.87 8.62 13.63
N LEU A 353 -19.20 7.83 12.60
CA LEU A 353 -18.96 8.17 11.20
C LEU A 353 -20.27 8.36 10.44
N GLN A 354 -20.31 9.40 9.60
CA GLN A 354 -21.28 9.52 8.51
C GLN A 354 -20.65 8.89 7.27
N GLY A 355 -21.19 7.74 6.84
CA GLY A 355 -20.95 7.21 5.51
C GLY A 355 -21.93 7.77 4.48
N LEU A 356 -21.82 7.29 3.25
CA LEU A 356 -22.74 7.57 2.14
C LEU A 356 -24.11 6.92 2.37
N SER A 357 -24.15 5.72 2.98
CA SER A 357 -25.40 4.98 3.18
C SER A 357 -26.12 5.33 4.48
N GLY A 358 -25.39 5.82 5.50
CA GLY A 358 -25.94 5.94 6.84
C GLY A 358 -24.93 6.44 7.88
N ARG A 359 -25.26 6.21 9.16
CA ARG A 359 -24.37 6.48 10.30
C ARG A 359 -23.90 5.16 10.89
N TYR A 360 -22.65 5.17 11.34
CA TYR A 360 -22.00 4.02 11.95
C TYR A 360 -21.36 4.48 13.26
N ASP A 361 -22.02 4.10 14.36
CA ASP A 361 -21.70 4.55 15.70
C ASP A 361 -20.91 3.46 16.48
N GLU A 362 -20.17 3.88 17.50
CA GLU A 362 -19.30 3.02 18.34
C GLU A 362 -18.20 2.27 17.55
N ILE A 363 -17.67 2.88 16.49
CA ILE A 363 -16.50 2.36 15.78
C ILE A 363 -15.25 2.52 16.65
N PHE A 364 -14.56 1.43 16.97
CA PHE A 364 -13.23 1.47 17.57
C PHE A 364 -12.17 1.34 16.47
N LEU A 365 -11.28 2.32 16.38
CA LEU A 365 -10.12 2.31 15.49
C LEU A 365 -8.84 2.24 16.34
N PRO A 366 -8.05 1.15 16.27
CA PRO A 366 -6.84 0.96 17.09
C PRO A 366 -5.62 1.67 16.50
N LEU A 367 -5.79 2.93 16.09
CA LEU A 367 -4.74 3.80 15.55
C LEU A 367 -4.79 5.16 16.27
N HIS A 368 -3.62 5.78 16.43
CA HIS A 368 -3.46 7.09 17.07
C HIS A 368 -3.48 8.25 16.05
N GLY A 369 -3.88 9.43 16.51
CA GLY A 369 -3.92 10.65 15.70
C GLY A 369 -5.28 10.93 15.05
N GLU A 370 -5.65 12.22 15.03
CA GLU A 370 -6.92 12.71 14.47
C GLU A 370 -7.05 12.47 12.95
N HIS A 371 -5.93 12.57 12.23
CA HIS A 371 -5.88 12.30 10.79
C HIS A 371 -6.32 10.86 10.43
N GLN A 372 -6.18 9.88 11.33
CA GLN A 372 -6.66 8.51 11.10
C GLN A 372 -8.19 8.40 11.16
N ALA A 373 -8.89 9.32 11.84
CA ALA A 373 -10.36 9.39 11.80
C ALA A 373 -10.88 9.87 10.44
N SER A 374 -10.20 10.86 9.84
CA SER A 374 -10.47 11.32 8.47
C SER A 374 -10.18 10.20 7.45
N ASN A 375 -9.02 9.55 7.54
CA ASN A 375 -8.69 8.37 6.73
C ASN A 375 -9.78 7.27 6.86
N ALA A 376 -10.30 7.02 8.06
CA ALA A 376 -11.36 6.03 8.27
C ALA A 376 -12.71 6.45 7.66
N ALA A 377 -13.07 7.74 7.72
CA ALA A 377 -14.27 8.26 7.05
C ALA A 377 -14.16 8.16 5.52
N VAL A 378 -12.99 8.46 4.97
CA VAL A 378 -12.68 8.29 3.53
C VAL A 378 -12.72 6.81 3.13
N ALA A 379 -12.14 5.92 3.94
CA ALA A 379 -12.13 4.49 3.69
C ALA A 379 -13.54 3.89 3.66
N LEU A 380 -14.40 4.28 4.62
CA LEU A 380 -15.80 3.90 4.68
C LEU A 380 -16.55 4.34 3.42
N ALA A 381 -16.42 5.62 3.02
CA ALA A 381 -17.07 6.15 1.84
C ALA A 381 -16.57 5.48 0.53
N ALA A 382 -15.29 5.12 0.45
CA ALA A 382 -14.72 4.41 -0.70
C ALA A 382 -15.22 2.95 -0.78
N ALA A 383 -15.30 2.23 0.34
CA ALA A 383 -15.84 0.89 0.39
C ALA A 383 -17.35 0.86 0.06
N GLU A 384 -18.13 1.81 0.60
CA GLU A 384 -19.54 1.99 0.28
C GLU A 384 -19.75 2.29 -1.21
N ALA A 385 -18.95 3.18 -1.80
CA ALA A 385 -19.02 3.52 -3.21
C ALA A 385 -18.73 2.31 -4.12
N LEU A 386 -17.73 1.49 -3.79
CA LEU A 386 -17.33 0.33 -4.60
C LEU A 386 -18.44 -0.73 -4.67
N VAL A 387 -19.02 -1.09 -3.51
CA VAL A 387 -20.04 -2.15 -3.45
C VAL A 387 -21.46 -1.64 -3.80
N GLY A 388 -21.59 -0.38 -4.20
CA GLY A 388 -22.88 0.25 -4.52
C GLY A 388 -23.82 0.42 -3.32
N ALA A 389 -23.27 0.51 -2.11
CA ALA A 389 -24.05 0.69 -0.89
C ALA A 389 -24.77 2.04 -0.88
N GLY A 390 -25.92 2.10 -0.22
CA GLY A 390 -26.71 3.32 -0.11
C GLY A 390 -27.83 3.20 0.91
N THR A 391 -28.65 4.24 1.06
CA THR A 391 -29.65 4.33 2.16
C THR A 391 -30.72 3.22 2.17
N ALA A 392 -30.86 2.45 1.09
CA ALA A 392 -31.71 1.25 1.02
C ALA A 392 -30.99 -0.06 1.37
N GLN A 393 -29.66 -0.10 1.21
CA GLN A 393 -28.77 -1.23 1.49
C GLN A 393 -27.41 -0.68 2.00
N PRO A 394 -27.32 -0.26 3.27
CA PRO A 394 -26.06 0.11 3.90
C PRO A 394 -25.20 -1.13 4.16
N LEU A 395 -23.92 -0.92 4.48
CA LEU A 395 -23.08 -1.99 5.04
C LEU A 395 -23.63 -2.41 6.41
N ASP A 396 -23.38 -3.65 6.83
CA ASP A 396 -23.71 -4.09 8.18
C ASP A 396 -22.87 -3.30 9.22
N PRO A 397 -23.49 -2.55 10.16
CA PRO A 397 -22.74 -1.83 11.19
C PRO A 397 -21.92 -2.73 12.11
N GLU A 398 -22.25 -4.02 12.26
CA GLU A 398 -21.40 -4.97 13.00
C GLU A 398 -20.14 -5.33 12.20
N ALA A 399 -20.25 -5.58 10.90
CA ALA A 399 -19.10 -5.77 10.00
C ALA A 399 -18.22 -4.52 9.95
N VAL A 400 -18.79 -3.31 9.80
CA VAL A 400 -18.00 -2.05 9.79
C VAL A 400 -17.23 -1.87 11.11
N ARG A 401 -17.80 -2.22 12.27
CA ARG A 401 -17.09 -2.20 13.55
C ARG A 401 -16.00 -3.27 13.65
N ALA A 402 -16.24 -4.49 13.16
CA ALA A 402 -15.27 -5.57 13.15
C ALA A 402 -14.06 -5.24 12.25
N ALA A 403 -14.32 -4.74 11.04
CA ALA A 403 -13.31 -4.26 10.09
C ALA A 403 -12.40 -3.21 10.73
N PHE A 404 -12.95 -2.11 11.26
CA PHE A 404 -12.12 -1.06 11.85
C PHE A 404 -11.35 -1.51 13.10
N ALA A 405 -11.87 -2.45 13.90
CA ALA A 405 -11.15 -3.04 15.03
C ALA A 405 -10.00 -3.99 14.59
N SER A 406 -10.09 -4.57 13.39
CA SER A 406 -9.04 -5.43 12.83
C SER A 406 -7.88 -4.65 12.20
N VAL A 407 -8.12 -3.42 11.72
CA VAL A 407 -7.12 -2.56 11.04
C VAL A 407 -5.81 -2.46 11.81
N ARG A 408 -4.68 -2.61 11.09
CA ARG A 408 -3.32 -2.29 11.56
C ARG A 408 -2.65 -1.37 10.54
N SER A 409 -1.78 -0.49 11.02
CA SER A 409 -0.97 0.40 10.17
C SER A 409 0.44 0.50 10.74
N PRO A 410 1.31 -0.48 10.40
CA PRO A 410 2.70 -0.52 10.86
C PRO A 410 3.45 0.80 10.64
N GLY A 411 4.24 1.23 11.62
CA GLY A 411 4.99 2.49 11.57
C GLY A 411 4.11 3.74 11.38
N ARG A 412 2.89 3.76 11.91
CA ARG A 412 2.04 4.97 12.05
C ARG A 412 1.65 5.14 13.51
N LEU A 413 2.49 5.88 14.25
CA LEU A 413 2.45 6.08 15.70
C LEU A 413 2.28 4.77 16.49
N GLU A 414 3.02 3.74 16.07
CA GLU A 414 2.92 2.35 16.55
C GLU A 414 3.70 2.15 17.87
N PRO A 415 3.06 1.71 18.97
CA PRO A 415 3.75 1.38 20.21
C PRO A 415 4.37 -0.02 20.15
N VAL A 416 5.70 -0.09 20.01
CA VAL A 416 6.45 -1.37 19.99
C VAL A 416 6.99 -1.82 21.35
N GLN A 417 7.14 -0.89 22.30
CA GLN A 417 7.50 -1.16 23.69
C GLN A 417 6.77 -0.20 24.64
N GLY A 418 6.50 -0.62 25.88
CA GLY A 418 6.14 0.26 26.99
C GLY A 418 5.80 -0.52 28.26
N GLY A 419 5.97 0.11 29.43
CA GLY A 419 5.67 -0.50 30.72
C GLY A 419 5.69 0.51 31.88
N PRO A 420 5.44 0.07 33.13
CA PRO A 420 5.54 0.95 34.30
C PRO A 420 6.96 1.41 34.59
N ASP A 421 7.95 0.56 34.28
CA ASP A 421 9.36 0.69 34.60
C ASP A 421 10.26 0.71 33.34
N THR A 422 9.69 0.95 32.14
CA THR A 422 10.42 1.05 30.86
C THR A 422 9.85 2.14 29.95
N PRO A 423 10.68 2.88 29.20
CA PRO A 423 10.22 3.88 28.24
C PRO A 423 9.26 3.30 27.20
N THR A 424 8.21 4.05 26.89
CA THR A 424 7.35 3.76 25.74
C THR A 424 8.12 4.09 24.46
N VAL A 425 8.24 3.14 23.54
CA VAL A 425 8.87 3.35 22.22
C VAL A 425 7.79 3.35 21.15
N LEU A 426 7.70 4.47 20.44
CA LEU A 426 6.74 4.75 19.37
C LEU A 426 7.47 4.82 18.01
N LEU A 427 6.93 4.18 16.98
CA LEU A 427 7.48 4.23 15.62
C LEU A 427 6.52 4.97 14.69
N ASP A 428 7.00 6.00 13.98
CA ASP A 428 6.18 6.74 13.02
C ASP A 428 6.96 7.15 11.76
N ALA A 429 6.42 6.83 10.60
CA ALA A 429 7.03 7.08 9.30
C ALA A 429 6.90 8.53 8.77
N ALA A 430 6.56 9.53 9.60
CA ALA A 430 6.56 10.94 9.24
C ALA A 430 7.90 11.37 8.62
N HIS A 431 7.82 11.90 7.40
CA HIS A 431 8.99 12.18 6.56
C HIS A 431 8.79 13.43 5.67
N ASN A 432 7.77 14.23 5.99
CA ASN A 432 7.49 15.55 5.41
C ASN A 432 6.92 16.45 6.53
N PRO A 433 6.93 17.79 6.38
CA PRO A 433 6.54 18.71 7.46
C PRO A 433 5.09 18.54 7.94
N ALA A 434 4.18 18.16 7.04
CA ALA A 434 2.78 17.89 7.38
C ALA A 434 2.63 16.62 8.24
N GLY A 435 3.36 15.55 7.91
CA GLY A 435 3.44 14.34 8.73
C GLY A 435 4.04 14.61 10.11
N ALA A 436 5.14 15.38 10.16
CA ALA A 436 5.78 15.81 11.40
C ALA A 436 4.81 16.61 12.31
N THR A 437 4.05 17.54 11.73
CA THR A 437 3.02 18.31 12.43
C THR A 437 1.89 17.43 12.96
N ALA A 438 1.43 16.45 12.15
CA ALA A 438 0.39 15.50 12.55
C ALA A 438 0.85 14.57 13.69
N LEU A 439 2.11 14.11 13.64
CA LEU A 439 2.78 13.34 14.69
C LEU A 439 2.88 14.15 15.99
N ALA A 440 3.38 15.39 15.93
CA ALA A 440 3.45 16.29 17.08
C ALA A 440 2.07 16.56 17.72
N THR A 441 1.03 16.72 16.90
CA THR A 441 -0.35 16.92 17.34
C THR A 441 -0.89 15.68 18.07
N ALA A 442 -0.63 14.48 17.54
CA ALA A 442 -1.05 13.23 18.19
C ALA A 442 -0.27 12.96 19.49
N LEU A 443 1.05 13.18 19.51
CA LEU A 443 1.89 13.04 20.70
C LEU A 443 1.45 13.95 21.86
N THR A 444 1.01 15.17 21.57
CA THR A 444 0.54 16.13 22.58
C THR A 444 -0.93 15.99 22.95
N GLY A 445 -1.78 15.55 22.03
CA GLY A 445 -3.21 15.34 22.27
C GLY A 445 -3.54 14.04 23.00
N GLU A 446 -2.79 12.97 22.74
CA GLU A 446 -3.18 11.59 23.12
C GLU A 446 -2.27 10.98 24.20
N PHE A 447 -1.00 11.38 24.24
CA PHE A 447 -0.02 10.89 25.20
C PHE A 447 0.25 11.92 26.30
N ARG A 448 0.90 11.49 27.39
CA ARG A 448 1.24 12.34 28.54
C ARG A 448 2.69 12.15 28.95
N PHE A 449 3.59 12.41 28.01
CA PHE A 449 5.02 12.30 28.24
C PHE A 449 5.54 13.42 29.16
N THR A 450 6.34 13.06 30.15
CA THR A 450 7.06 13.97 31.04
C THR A 450 8.47 14.29 30.54
N ARG A 451 9.02 13.39 29.71
CA ARG A 451 10.15 13.62 28.78
C ARG A 451 9.91 12.74 27.55
N LEU A 452 10.15 13.28 26.37
CA LEU A 452 10.03 12.56 25.10
C LEU A 452 11.28 12.84 24.26
N VAL A 453 12.02 11.79 23.91
CA VAL A 453 13.24 11.88 23.09
C VAL A 453 12.93 11.44 21.66
N GLY A 454 13.41 12.19 20.67
CA GLY A 454 13.33 11.76 19.27
C GLY A 454 14.55 10.94 18.85
N VAL A 455 14.34 9.92 18.01
CA VAL A 455 15.39 9.36 17.16
C VAL A 455 15.04 9.69 15.72
N LEU A 456 15.90 10.43 15.02
CA LEU A 456 15.61 10.93 13.66
C LEU A 456 16.69 10.54 12.66
N ALA A 457 16.25 9.90 11.58
CA ALA A 457 17.01 9.78 10.33
C ALA A 457 16.10 10.18 9.17
N VAL A 458 16.54 11.15 8.36
CA VAL A 458 15.77 11.75 7.26
C VAL A 458 16.46 11.43 5.93
N LEU A 459 15.69 11.29 4.84
CA LEU A 459 16.23 11.04 3.51
C LEU A 459 16.54 12.33 2.75
N GLN A 460 17.62 12.32 1.98
CA GLN A 460 17.98 13.35 1.02
C GLN A 460 16.84 13.64 0.03
N GLY A 461 16.59 14.92 -0.23
CA GLY A 461 15.48 15.42 -1.05
C GLY A 461 14.19 15.72 -0.28
N LYS A 462 14.07 15.29 0.99
CA LYS A 462 12.97 15.71 1.88
C LYS A 462 13.34 16.99 2.65
N ASP A 463 12.31 17.74 3.08
CA ASP A 463 12.50 18.94 3.90
C ASP A 463 12.82 18.58 5.36
N ALA A 464 14.09 18.26 5.61
CA ALA A 464 14.61 17.97 6.95
C ALA A 464 14.36 19.12 7.93
N ARG A 465 14.40 20.39 7.48
CA ARG A 465 14.16 21.54 8.35
C ARG A 465 12.69 21.60 8.78
N GLY A 466 11.73 21.51 7.86
CA GLY A 466 10.31 21.52 8.21
C GLY A 466 9.87 20.31 9.02
N ILE A 467 10.56 19.17 8.90
CA ILE A 467 10.38 18.01 9.82
C ILE A 467 10.87 18.35 11.23
N LEU A 468 12.09 18.89 11.37
CA LEU A 468 12.66 19.28 12.66
C LEU A 468 11.82 20.39 13.34
N GLU A 469 11.44 21.43 12.60
CA GLU A 469 10.63 22.56 13.09
C GLU A 469 9.20 22.13 13.46
N GLY A 470 8.65 21.09 12.81
CA GLY A 470 7.37 20.49 13.17
C GLY A 470 7.41 19.64 14.46
N LEU A 471 8.58 19.17 14.88
CA LEU A 471 8.78 18.30 16.05
C LEU A 471 9.43 19.01 17.25
N GLU A 472 10.09 20.15 17.04
CA GLU A 472 10.69 20.99 18.09
C GLU A 472 9.76 21.23 19.30
N PRO A 473 8.46 21.55 19.12
CA PRO A 473 7.58 21.89 20.25
C PRO A 473 7.22 20.70 21.17
N VAL A 474 7.59 19.46 20.81
CA VAL A 474 7.16 18.24 21.53
C VAL A 474 8.32 17.35 21.97
N LEU A 475 9.46 17.37 21.26
CA LEU A 475 10.64 16.59 21.61
C LEU A 475 11.55 17.39 22.55
N HIS A 476 11.88 16.78 23.68
CA HIS A 476 12.69 17.40 24.73
C HIS A 476 14.16 17.43 24.30
N GLU A 477 14.63 16.31 23.74
CA GLU A 477 15.94 16.12 23.11
C GLU A 477 15.77 15.27 21.84
N VAL A 478 16.77 15.32 20.96
CA VAL A 478 16.83 14.50 19.74
C VAL A 478 18.20 13.84 19.57
N VAL A 479 18.18 12.55 19.26
CA VAL A 479 19.32 11.79 18.75
C VAL A 479 19.17 11.72 17.24
N VAL A 480 20.11 12.30 16.48
CA VAL A 480 20.14 12.14 15.02
C VAL A 480 21.04 10.96 14.63
N THR A 481 20.63 10.23 13.61
CA THR A 481 21.28 8.98 13.17
C THR A 481 21.15 8.81 11.66
N THR A 482 21.90 7.87 11.10
CA THR A 482 21.75 7.37 9.73
C THR A 482 20.91 6.08 9.77
N ASN A 483 20.21 5.75 8.68
CA ASN A 483 19.57 4.44 8.45
C ASN A 483 20.23 3.73 7.25
N SER A 484 19.87 2.50 6.92
CA SER A 484 20.51 1.72 5.85
C SER A 484 20.33 2.28 4.44
N SER A 485 19.43 3.26 4.23
CA SER A 485 19.14 3.78 2.90
C SER A 485 20.36 4.48 2.29
N PRO A 486 20.73 4.19 1.02
CA PRO A 486 21.74 4.97 0.31
C PRO A 486 21.29 6.42 0.03
N ARG A 487 20.03 6.75 0.34
CA ARG A 487 19.47 8.11 0.32
C ARG A 487 19.43 8.78 1.71
N ALA A 488 19.96 8.19 2.78
CA ALA A 488 19.99 8.84 4.08
C ALA A 488 20.78 10.16 4.03
N MET A 489 20.30 11.19 4.72
CA MET A 489 21.11 12.38 5.02
C MET A 489 22.21 11.97 6.00
N ASP A 490 23.38 12.60 5.90
CA ASP A 490 24.48 12.34 6.81
C ASP A 490 24.13 12.80 8.24
N ALA A 491 24.55 12.06 9.26
CA ALA A 491 24.18 12.32 10.65
C ALA A 491 24.81 13.62 11.21
N ASP A 492 26.02 14.02 10.77
CA ASP A 492 26.60 15.31 11.14
C ASP A 492 25.89 16.47 10.41
N GLU A 493 25.46 16.27 9.15
CA GLU A 493 24.66 17.26 8.40
C GLU A 493 23.28 17.47 9.05
N LEU A 494 22.57 16.38 9.34
CA LEU A 494 21.27 16.42 10.03
C LEU A 494 21.41 16.96 11.46
N GLY A 495 22.52 16.65 12.14
CA GLY A 495 22.84 17.15 13.48
C GLY A 495 23.11 18.65 13.52
N ALA A 496 23.80 19.20 12.51
CA ALA A 496 23.96 20.64 12.36
C ALA A 496 22.61 21.36 12.16
N LEU A 497 21.73 20.82 11.31
CA LEU A 497 20.37 21.35 11.12
C LEU A 497 19.52 21.25 12.38
N ALA A 498 19.59 20.12 13.09
CA ALA A 498 18.91 19.93 14.37
C ALA A 498 19.40 20.92 15.43
N ALA A 499 20.71 21.17 15.53
CA ALA A 499 21.29 22.11 16.49
C ALA A 499 20.87 23.57 16.23
N GLU A 500 20.56 23.96 14.99
CA GLU A 500 19.98 25.27 14.69
C GLU A 500 18.50 25.41 15.12
N VAL A 501 17.75 24.31 15.13
CA VAL A 501 16.30 24.30 15.45
C VAL A 501 16.06 24.07 16.95
N PHE A 502 16.66 23.03 17.51
CA PHE A 502 16.50 22.61 18.91
C PHE A 502 17.43 23.35 19.88
N GLY A 503 18.55 23.88 19.38
CA GLY A 503 19.70 24.32 20.18
C GLY A 503 20.66 23.17 20.49
N SER A 504 21.97 23.46 20.48
CA SER A 504 23.05 22.46 20.65
C SER A 504 22.94 21.60 21.90
N ASP A 505 22.34 22.12 22.97
CA ASP A 505 22.26 21.45 24.27
C ASP A 505 21.14 20.37 24.33
N ARG A 506 20.38 20.20 23.23
CA ARG A 506 19.27 19.23 23.07
C ARG A 506 19.51 18.20 21.96
N VAL A 507 20.70 18.16 21.37
CA VAL A 507 21.02 17.33 20.19
C VAL A 507 22.24 16.46 20.45
N SER A 508 22.10 15.16 20.24
CA SER A 508 23.23 14.23 20.07
C SER A 508 23.26 13.66 18.66
N VAL A 509 24.45 13.23 18.22
CA VAL A 509 24.69 12.53 16.95
C VAL A 509 25.19 11.15 17.29
N GLU A 510 24.50 10.11 16.84
CA GLU A 510 24.93 8.71 16.92
C GLU A 510 24.63 8.03 15.58
N PRO A 511 25.63 7.80 14.71
CA PRO A 511 25.39 7.29 13.36
C PRO A 511 24.79 5.87 13.28
N SER A 512 24.87 5.08 14.35
CA SER A 512 24.26 3.73 14.41
C SER A 512 22.83 3.79 14.93
N LEU A 513 21.85 3.46 14.08
CA LEU A 513 20.42 3.50 14.43
C LEU A 513 20.06 2.68 15.69
N GLN A 514 20.71 1.52 15.91
CA GLN A 514 20.52 0.76 17.14
C GLN A 514 21.03 1.52 18.37
N ALA A 515 22.27 2.04 18.31
CA ALA A 515 22.86 2.78 19.43
C ALA A 515 22.12 4.10 19.69
N ALA A 516 21.55 4.72 18.65
CA ALA A 516 20.71 5.90 18.78
C ALA A 516 19.39 5.62 19.54
N VAL A 517 18.76 4.46 19.30
CA VAL A 517 17.58 4.01 20.06
C VAL A 517 17.95 3.66 21.51
N GLU A 518 19.08 3.00 21.73
CA GLU A 518 19.60 2.69 23.07
C GLU A 518 19.90 3.99 23.86
N GLN A 519 20.63 4.93 23.27
CA GLN A 519 20.93 6.24 23.86
C GLN A 519 19.66 7.07 24.13
N ALA A 520 18.68 7.07 23.22
CA ALA A 520 17.41 7.77 23.46
C ALA A 520 16.63 7.18 24.64
N GLY A 521 16.73 5.86 24.85
CA GLY A 521 16.23 5.18 26.05
C GLY A 521 16.91 5.67 27.32
N GLU A 522 18.25 5.71 27.35
CA GLU A 522 19.02 6.21 28.50
C GLU A 522 18.66 7.68 28.84
N ILE A 523 18.61 8.57 27.84
CA ILE A 523 18.23 9.98 28.01
C ILE A 523 16.79 10.11 28.55
N ALA A 524 15.86 9.27 28.09
CA ALA A 524 14.50 9.23 28.60
C ALA A 524 14.47 8.80 30.09
N GLU A 525 15.22 7.76 30.47
CA GLU A 525 15.27 7.22 31.84
C GLU A 525 16.00 8.15 32.84
N GLU A 526 17.01 8.92 32.42
CA GLU A 526 17.73 9.89 33.28
C GLU A 526 16.80 10.92 33.94
N ALA A 527 15.58 11.12 33.42
CA ALA A 527 14.57 11.97 34.04
C ALA A 527 14.10 11.48 35.43
N GLY A 528 14.28 10.19 35.73
CA GLY A 528 13.90 9.59 37.02
C GLY A 528 12.40 9.62 37.33
N GLY A 529 11.55 9.66 36.30
CA GLY A 529 10.10 9.86 36.41
C GLY A 529 9.28 8.90 35.54
N SER A 530 8.01 8.71 35.91
CA SER A 530 7.07 7.91 35.13
C SER A 530 6.53 8.67 33.92
N GLY A 531 6.21 7.94 32.83
CA GLY A 531 5.67 8.52 31.60
C GLY A 531 6.76 9.15 30.73
N VAL A 532 7.91 8.50 30.61
CA VAL A 532 8.96 8.87 29.64
C VAL A 532 8.83 8.02 28.37
N GLY A 533 9.34 8.53 27.24
CA GLY A 533 9.25 7.80 25.98
C GLY A 533 10.28 8.23 24.93
N VAL A 534 10.35 7.40 23.89
CA VAL A 534 11.14 7.60 22.69
C VAL A 534 10.22 7.54 21.48
N VAL A 535 10.38 8.43 20.50
CA VAL A 535 9.72 8.35 19.20
C VAL A 535 10.73 8.30 18.07
N VAL A 536 10.64 7.27 17.24
CA VAL A 536 11.55 7.00 16.12
C VAL A 536 10.87 7.41 14.82
N THR A 537 11.49 8.32 14.07
CA THR A 537 10.85 8.94 12.90
C THR A 537 11.83 9.54 11.89
N GLY A 538 11.34 10.33 10.92
CA GLY A 538 12.10 11.02 9.88
C GLY A 538 12.06 10.33 8.51
N SER A 539 11.85 9.00 8.47
CA SER A 539 11.60 8.26 7.24
C SER A 539 10.85 6.94 7.49
N VAL A 540 10.21 6.39 6.45
CA VAL A 540 9.63 5.04 6.47
C VAL A 540 10.71 4.00 6.83
N VAL A 541 11.89 4.13 6.23
CA VAL A 541 13.03 3.22 6.41
C VAL A 541 13.47 3.18 7.88
N THR A 542 13.57 4.35 8.54
CA THR A 542 13.92 4.48 9.97
C THR A 542 12.91 3.75 10.87
N ALA A 543 11.61 3.91 10.59
CA ALA A 543 10.56 3.23 11.34
C ALA A 543 10.59 1.72 11.10
N GLY A 544 10.89 1.27 9.88
CA GLY A 544 10.96 -0.15 9.51
C GLY A 544 12.15 -0.89 10.10
N GLU A 545 13.35 -0.33 10.00
CA GLU A 545 14.56 -0.92 10.59
C GLU A 545 14.38 -1.11 12.10
N VAL A 546 13.89 -0.10 12.82
CA VAL A 546 13.64 -0.25 14.26
C VAL A 546 12.47 -1.20 14.57
N ARG A 547 11.46 -1.29 13.69
CA ARG A 547 10.40 -2.31 13.82
C ARG A 547 10.97 -3.74 13.73
N SER A 548 11.94 -3.97 12.85
CA SER A 548 12.71 -5.22 12.79
C SER A 548 13.59 -5.44 14.03
N LEU A 549 14.25 -4.40 14.56
CA LEU A 549 15.03 -4.51 15.82
C LEU A 549 14.15 -4.92 17.03
N PHE A 550 12.88 -4.49 17.07
CA PHE A 550 11.89 -4.94 18.07
C PHE A 550 11.24 -6.30 17.75
N GLY A 551 11.78 -7.06 16.79
CA GLY A 551 11.36 -8.43 16.49
C GLY A 551 9.92 -8.55 15.98
N ARG A 552 9.41 -7.53 15.28
CA ARG A 552 8.06 -7.54 14.69
C ARG A 552 8.12 -8.06 13.25
N GLU A 553 7.23 -8.99 12.92
CA GLU A 553 7.08 -9.49 11.54
C GLU A 553 6.34 -8.48 10.65
N PRO A 554 6.60 -8.47 9.33
CA PRO A 554 5.83 -7.70 8.35
C PRO A 554 4.31 -7.96 8.41
N GLU A 555 3.53 -6.92 8.11
CA GLU A 555 2.06 -6.87 8.21
C GLU A 555 1.44 -6.08 7.07
#